data_AF-A0A846ZZC2-F1
#
_entry.id   AF-A0A846ZZC2-F1
#
_cell.length_a   1.000
_cell.length_b   1.000
_cell.length_c   1.000
_cell.angle_alpha   90.00
_cell.angle_beta   90.00
_cell.angle_gamma   90.00
#
_symmetry.space_group_name_H-M   'P 1'
#
loop_
_entity.id
_entity.type
_entity.pdbx_description
1 polymer ?
#
loop_
_entity_poly.entity_id
_entity_poly.type
_entity_poly.pdbx_seq_one_letter_code
_entity_poly.pdbx_strand_id
1 'polypeptide(L)'
;MRIQKHHPRVEKTGQSAARVWLRALRLHFVLPSILPALLGGVMAWAGGHPLNGLHLALVVIGVTVNHFGLNLVDDVLDYRHTVDLQIGGEKNFFTGGSGVLPEGLLKESRMLTAAALFFAATAGIGIYLAWTCGWPVLALGIFGMACSIFYTAPPIRFGYRGAGELGLLVNFGPVILLGSYFVQARSLAYEPLIASLVPGLLMASMILINEIPDYEVDRRAGKWNLVARFGRKAGAVLYGIGLVSAYGILILSAAAGVLSPFVLLGLASLPLAFKSLFILCRHLNDPLAMAPANLAIIKVHALTVTSMVAAYLIEVLIAAQAFIC
;
A
#
# COMPACT_ATOMS: atom_id res chain seq x y z
N MET A 1 -6.25 -25.62 47.28
CA MET A 1 -5.18 -25.76 46.27
C MET A 1 -5.38 -24.65 45.23
N ARG A 2 -4.61 -23.54 45.32
CA ARG A 2 -4.74 -22.39 44.39
C ARG A 2 -3.98 -22.69 43.10
N ILE A 3 -4.69 -22.75 41.98
CA ILE A 3 -4.11 -22.89 40.64
C ILE A 3 -3.42 -21.56 40.31
N GLN A 4 -2.08 -21.54 40.34
CA GLN A 4 -1.29 -20.41 39.85
C GLN A 4 -1.44 -20.35 38.32
N LYS A 5 -2.05 -19.27 37.82
CA LYS A 5 -1.99 -18.91 36.40
C LYS A 5 -0.53 -18.61 36.05
N HIS A 6 0.10 -19.52 35.31
CA HIS A 6 1.44 -19.33 34.77
C HIS A 6 1.34 -18.33 33.62
N HIS A 7 1.59 -17.04 33.89
CA HIS A 7 1.92 -16.09 32.83
C HIS A 7 3.35 -16.38 32.38
N PRO A 8 3.59 -16.75 31.10
CA PRO A 8 4.95 -16.92 30.62
C PRO A 8 5.73 -15.62 30.81
N ARG A 9 6.89 -15.70 31.47
CA ARG A 9 7.82 -14.57 31.60
C ARG A 9 8.29 -14.21 30.19
N VAL A 10 7.96 -13.00 29.75
CA VAL A 10 8.51 -12.41 28.53
C VAL A 10 10.02 -12.26 28.75
N GLU A 11 10.82 -13.12 28.11
CA GLU A 11 12.24 -12.85 27.91
C GLU A 11 12.35 -11.47 27.24
N LYS A 12 13.02 -10.53 27.92
CA LYS A 12 13.30 -9.21 27.34
C LYS A 12 14.21 -9.42 26.14
N THR A 13 13.63 -9.59 24.97
CA THR A 13 14.38 -9.54 23.71
C THR A 13 15.17 -8.23 23.70
N GLY A 14 16.49 -8.29 23.56
CA GLY A 14 17.40 -7.14 23.57
C GLY A 14 17.24 -6.20 22.37
N GLN A 15 16.03 -6.04 21.83
CA GLN A 15 15.72 -5.13 20.73
C GLN A 15 15.54 -3.71 21.27
N SER A 16 16.14 -2.74 20.58
CA SER A 16 15.93 -1.33 20.91
C SER A 16 14.48 -0.91 20.63
N ALA A 17 13.95 0.04 21.41
CA ALA A 17 12.61 0.57 21.23
C ALA A 17 12.37 1.08 19.79
N ALA A 18 13.40 1.68 19.17
CA ALA A 18 13.34 2.11 17.78
C ALA A 18 13.09 0.93 16.82
N ARG A 19 13.79 -0.20 16.97
CA ARG A 19 13.60 -1.38 16.12
C ARG A 19 12.20 -1.96 16.25
N VAL A 20 11.64 -1.98 17.46
CA VAL A 20 10.27 -2.44 17.71
C VAL A 20 9.24 -1.55 16.99
N TRP A 21 9.41 -0.22 17.05
CA TRP A 21 8.53 0.71 16.34
C TRP A 21 8.67 0.63 14.82
N LEU A 22 9.89 0.50 14.29
CA LEU A 22 10.11 0.32 12.84
C LEU A 22 9.41 -0.95 12.33
N ARG A 23 9.40 -2.02 13.15
CA ARG A 23 8.66 -3.25 12.87
C ARG A 23 7.15 -3.02 12.90
N ALA A 24 6.64 -2.34 13.93
CA ALA A 24 5.21 -2.02 14.06
C ALA A 24 4.67 -1.15 12.91
N LEU A 25 5.48 -0.21 12.41
CA LEU A 25 5.12 0.65 11.27
C LEU A 25 5.14 -0.07 9.92
N ARG A 26 5.71 -1.28 9.87
CA ARG A 26 5.86 -2.11 8.65
C ARG A 26 6.44 -1.32 7.47
N LEU A 27 7.60 -0.67 7.67
CA LEU A 27 8.18 0.26 6.69
C LEU A 27 8.36 -0.30 5.27
N HIS A 28 8.50 -1.62 5.13
CA HIS A 28 8.60 -2.28 3.83
C HIS A 28 7.32 -2.15 2.97
N PHE A 29 6.16 -1.83 3.57
CA PHE A 29 4.90 -1.58 2.87
C PHE A 29 4.59 -0.11 2.64
N VAL A 30 5.42 0.82 3.12
CA VAL A 30 5.11 2.26 3.07
C VAL A 30 5.51 2.89 1.73
N LEU A 31 6.53 2.34 1.07
CA LEU A 31 6.96 2.82 -0.24
C LEU A 31 5.83 2.80 -1.30
N PRO A 32 4.95 1.77 -1.34
CA PRO A 32 3.75 1.78 -2.16
C PRO A 32 2.82 3.01 -2.06
N SER A 33 2.75 3.71 -0.92
CA SER A 33 1.97 4.97 -0.84
C SER A 33 2.77 6.20 -1.27
N ILE A 34 4.10 6.17 -1.14
CA ILE A 34 4.97 7.30 -1.48
C ILE A 34 5.11 7.45 -3.00
N LEU A 35 5.35 6.35 -3.72
CA LEU A 35 5.63 6.41 -5.16
C LEU A 35 4.47 6.95 -6.00
N PRO A 36 3.19 6.58 -5.78
CA PRO A 36 2.07 7.17 -6.51
C PRO A 36 1.90 8.67 -6.20
N ALA A 37 2.23 9.12 -4.99
CA ALA A 37 2.21 10.54 -4.63
C ALA A 37 3.29 11.31 -5.41
N LEU A 38 4.52 10.78 -5.47
CA LEU A 38 5.58 11.36 -6.28
C LEU A 38 5.20 11.39 -7.77
N LEU A 39 4.65 10.29 -8.28
CA LEU A 39 4.22 10.17 -9.67
C LEU A 39 3.18 11.24 -10.03
N GLY A 40 2.13 11.42 -9.20
CA GLY A 40 1.11 12.43 -9.46
C GLY A 40 1.66 13.86 -9.51
N GLY A 41 2.58 14.20 -8.58
CA GLY A 41 3.21 15.52 -8.56
C GLY A 41 4.13 15.75 -9.76
N VAL A 42 4.92 14.75 -10.15
CA VAL A 42 5.80 14.82 -11.32
C VAL A 42 5.01 14.86 -12.63
N MET A 43 3.90 14.12 -12.75
CA MET A 43 3.00 14.19 -13.91
C MET A 43 2.38 15.58 -14.08
N ALA A 44 1.99 16.23 -12.98
CA ALA A 44 1.54 17.62 -13.05
C ALA A 44 2.63 18.55 -13.56
N TRP A 45 3.87 18.35 -13.12
CA TRP A 45 5.02 19.13 -13.58
C TRP A 45 5.32 18.91 -15.06
N ALA A 46 5.32 17.65 -15.51
CA ALA A 46 5.47 17.29 -16.92
C ALA A 46 4.34 17.87 -17.79
N GLY A 47 3.12 18.00 -17.25
CA GLY A 47 2.00 18.68 -17.90
C GLY A 47 2.11 20.21 -17.95
N GLY A 48 3.24 20.80 -17.54
CA GLY A 48 3.48 22.24 -17.61
C GLY A 48 3.03 23.04 -16.38
N HIS A 49 2.55 22.39 -15.33
CA HIS A 49 2.20 23.07 -14.08
C HIS A 49 3.44 23.31 -13.21
N PRO A 50 3.56 24.47 -12.54
CA PRO A 50 4.71 24.76 -11.69
C PRO A 50 4.76 23.82 -10.48
N LEU A 51 5.91 23.20 -10.24
CA LEU A 51 6.09 22.31 -9.10
C LEU A 51 6.35 23.11 -7.81
N ASN A 52 5.41 23.04 -6.87
CA ASN A 52 5.60 23.53 -5.51
C ASN A 52 6.15 22.40 -4.63
N GLY A 53 7.45 22.48 -4.33
CA GLY A 53 8.17 21.47 -3.55
C GLY A 53 7.64 21.29 -2.13
N LEU A 54 7.20 22.37 -1.47
CA LEU A 54 6.59 22.28 -0.13
C LEU A 54 5.27 21.50 -0.18
N HIS A 55 4.41 21.82 -1.14
CA HIS A 55 3.13 21.12 -1.30
C HIS A 55 3.34 19.63 -1.63
N LEU A 56 4.29 19.30 -2.51
CA LEU A 56 4.61 17.91 -2.83
C LEU A 56 5.15 17.17 -1.59
N ALA A 57 6.05 17.80 -0.84
CA ALA A 57 6.59 17.23 0.39
C ALA A 57 5.47 16.96 1.41
N LEU A 58 4.53 17.91 1.57
CA LEU A 58 3.38 17.75 2.45
C LEU A 58 2.46 16.61 2.00
N VAL A 59 2.19 16.44 0.71
CA VAL A 59 1.43 15.29 0.20
C VAL A 59 2.15 13.99 0.57
N VAL A 60 3.44 13.87 0.28
CA VAL A 60 4.23 12.67 0.57
C VAL A 60 4.25 12.36 2.06
N ILE A 61 4.47 13.37 2.91
CA ILE A 61 4.43 13.22 4.37
C ILE A 61 3.03 12.81 4.82
N GLY A 62 1.99 13.47 4.32
CA GLY A 62 0.59 13.21 4.67
C GLY A 62 0.16 11.78 4.35
N VAL A 63 0.43 11.28 3.14
CA VAL A 63 0.10 9.89 2.79
C VAL A 63 0.94 8.87 3.58
N THR A 64 2.19 9.20 3.89
CA THR A 64 3.09 8.34 4.67
C THR A 64 2.63 8.19 6.11
N VAL A 65 2.32 9.29 6.79
CA VAL A 65 1.84 9.24 8.17
C VAL A 65 0.44 8.63 8.23
N ASN A 66 -0.42 8.89 7.25
CA ASN A 66 -1.70 8.18 7.14
C ASN A 66 -1.51 6.65 7.05
N HIS A 67 -0.55 6.20 6.24
CA HIS A 67 -0.22 4.77 6.12
C HIS A 67 0.33 4.19 7.43
N PHE A 68 1.14 4.94 8.19
CA PHE A 68 1.54 4.52 9.53
C PHE A 68 0.33 4.31 10.45
N GLY A 69 -0.64 5.22 10.43
CA GLY A 69 -1.89 5.09 11.17
C GLY A 69 -2.68 3.83 10.77
N LEU A 70 -2.84 3.61 9.46
CA LEU A 70 -3.45 2.40 8.89
C LEU A 70 -2.78 1.13 9.41
N ASN A 71 -1.46 1.01 9.28
CA ASN A 71 -0.73 -0.20 9.69
C ASN A 71 -0.87 -0.50 11.18
N LEU A 72 -0.87 0.53 12.04
CA LEU A 72 -1.01 0.36 13.48
C LEU A 72 -2.43 -0.05 13.89
N VAL A 73 -3.46 0.55 13.27
CA VAL A 73 -4.86 0.16 13.52
C VAL A 73 -5.13 -1.25 13.02
N ASP A 74 -4.66 -1.56 11.81
CA ASP A 74 -4.80 -2.87 11.20
C ASP A 74 -4.17 -3.96 12.08
N ASP A 75 -2.92 -3.76 12.52
CA ASP A 75 -2.21 -4.72 13.37
C ASP A 75 -2.88 -4.94 14.73
N VAL A 76 -3.40 -3.88 15.37
CA VAL A 76 -4.13 -3.99 16.64
C VAL A 76 -5.45 -4.76 16.46
N LEU A 77 -6.20 -4.45 15.41
CA LEU A 77 -7.52 -5.07 15.20
C LEU A 77 -7.40 -6.52 14.71
N ASP A 78 -6.45 -6.82 13.82
CA ASP A 78 -6.12 -8.19 13.42
C ASP A 78 -5.61 -9.01 14.61
N TYR A 79 -4.80 -8.43 15.49
CA TYR A 79 -4.37 -9.09 16.73
C TYR A 79 -5.56 -9.45 17.63
N ARG A 80 -6.49 -8.52 17.89
CA ARG A 80 -7.69 -8.79 18.69
C ARG A 80 -8.56 -9.91 18.12
N HIS A 81 -8.60 -10.05 16.79
CA HIS A 81 -9.38 -11.08 16.12
C HIS A 81 -8.71 -12.45 16.09
N THR A 82 -7.38 -12.50 16.21
CA THR A 82 -6.60 -13.74 16.06
C THR A 82 -6.00 -14.27 17.36
N VAL A 83 -5.97 -13.47 18.43
CA VAL A 83 -5.33 -13.83 19.71
C VAL A 83 -5.88 -15.12 20.32
N ASP A 84 -7.19 -15.37 20.19
CA ASP A 84 -7.83 -16.55 20.77
C ASP A 84 -7.71 -17.82 19.91
N LEU A 85 -7.21 -17.70 18.68
CA LEU A 85 -7.19 -18.81 17.70
C LEU A 85 -6.04 -19.82 17.91
N GLN A 86 -5.18 -19.63 18.93
CA GLN A 86 -4.03 -20.50 19.26
C GLN A 86 -3.23 -20.98 18.03
N ILE A 87 -2.96 -20.07 17.10
CA ILE A 87 -2.31 -20.40 15.82
C ILE A 87 -0.80 -20.53 16.05
N GLY A 88 -0.35 -21.75 16.37
CA GLY A 88 1.06 -22.13 16.38
C GLY A 88 1.55 -22.44 14.97
N GLY A 89 2.68 -21.87 14.56
CA GLY A 89 3.32 -22.14 13.27
C GLY A 89 4.39 -21.10 12.92
N GLU A 90 5.33 -21.49 12.07
CA GLU A 90 6.29 -20.55 11.48
C GLU A 90 5.55 -19.53 10.61
N LYS A 91 5.90 -18.25 10.76
CA LYS A 91 5.21 -17.13 10.09
C LYS A 91 5.94 -16.70 8.83
N ASN A 92 5.19 -16.49 7.75
CA ASN A 92 5.69 -15.73 6.61
C ASN A 92 5.91 -14.27 7.04
N PHE A 93 7.13 -13.76 6.88
CA PHE A 93 7.53 -12.42 7.32
C PHE A 93 6.71 -11.29 6.67
N PHE A 94 6.15 -11.52 5.48
CA PHE A 94 5.42 -10.50 4.72
C PHE A 94 3.90 -10.56 4.92
N THR A 95 3.38 -11.55 5.66
CA THR A 95 1.94 -11.71 5.90
C THR A 95 1.60 -11.65 7.39
N GLY A 96 0.31 -11.59 7.72
CA GLY A 96 -0.17 -11.32 9.05
C GLY A 96 0.21 -9.94 9.61
N GLY A 97 0.10 -9.79 10.93
CA GLY A 97 0.49 -8.60 11.67
C GLY A 97 2.00 -8.47 11.89
N SER A 98 2.44 -7.35 12.46
CA SER A 98 3.88 -7.08 12.66
C SER A 98 4.55 -8.05 13.64
N GLY A 99 3.77 -8.71 14.49
CA GLY A 99 4.22 -9.65 15.53
C GLY A 99 4.59 -8.99 16.86
N VAL A 100 4.63 -7.66 16.94
CA VAL A 100 4.99 -6.93 18.17
C VAL A 100 3.98 -7.09 19.30
N LEU A 101 2.69 -7.28 18.97
CA LEU A 101 1.62 -7.51 19.95
C LEU A 101 1.63 -8.94 20.49
N PRO A 102 1.66 -10.01 19.66
CA PRO A 102 1.84 -11.39 20.16
C PRO A 102 3.09 -11.59 21.01
N GLU A 103 4.19 -10.91 20.69
CA GLU A 103 5.45 -11.00 21.44
C GLU A 103 5.46 -10.11 22.70
N GLY A 104 4.42 -9.32 22.95
CA GLY A 104 4.33 -8.43 24.12
C GLY A 104 5.31 -7.25 24.09
N LEU A 105 5.87 -6.90 22.94
CA LEU A 105 6.85 -5.82 22.77
C LEU A 105 6.21 -4.43 22.83
N LEU A 106 4.94 -4.32 22.42
CA LEU A 106 4.14 -3.11 22.51
C LEU A 106 2.76 -3.41 23.11
N LYS A 107 2.13 -2.38 23.67
CA LYS A 107 0.74 -2.43 24.12
C LYS A 107 -0.17 -1.88 23.02
N GLU A 108 -1.35 -2.48 22.85
CA GLU A 108 -2.38 -2.00 21.92
C GLU A 108 -2.69 -0.51 22.11
N SER A 109 -2.83 -0.05 23.36
CA SER A 109 -3.12 1.35 23.66
C SER A 109 -2.06 2.31 23.13
N ARG A 110 -0.77 1.93 23.18
CA ARG A 110 0.32 2.76 22.65
C ARG A 110 0.26 2.85 21.12
N MET A 111 -0.05 1.74 20.45
CA MET A 111 -0.20 1.72 18.99
C MET A 111 -1.41 2.53 18.54
N LEU A 112 -2.54 2.42 19.24
CA LEU A 112 -3.74 3.21 18.94
C LEU A 112 -3.53 4.72 19.22
N THR A 113 -2.83 5.10 20.28
CA THR A 113 -2.44 6.50 20.51
C THR A 113 -1.54 7.02 19.39
N ALA A 114 -0.53 6.26 18.98
CA ALA A 114 0.34 6.64 17.88
C ALA A 114 -0.43 6.77 16.55
N ALA A 115 -1.34 5.84 16.27
CA ALA A 115 -2.21 5.91 15.10
C ALA A 115 -3.09 7.17 15.11
N ALA A 116 -3.69 7.51 16.25
CA ALA A 116 -4.48 8.72 16.40
C ALA A 116 -3.65 10.00 16.14
N LEU A 117 -2.39 10.05 16.60
CA LEU A 117 -1.49 11.16 16.32
C LEU A 117 -1.14 11.27 14.83
N PHE A 118 -0.87 10.14 14.16
CA PHE A 118 -0.61 10.12 12.72
C PHE A 118 -1.83 10.56 11.90
N PHE A 119 -3.03 10.12 12.30
CA PHE A 119 -4.28 10.55 11.70
C PHE A 119 -4.56 12.04 11.94
N ALA A 120 -4.28 12.56 13.13
CA ALA A 120 -4.38 14.00 13.39
C ALA A 120 -3.40 14.82 12.54
N ALA A 121 -2.15 14.34 12.39
CA ALA A 121 -1.17 14.97 11.50
C ALA A 121 -1.62 14.93 10.03
N THR A 122 -2.16 13.80 9.57
CA THR A 122 -2.75 13.65 8.23
C THR A 122 -3.86 14.67 8.00
N ALA A 123 -4.79 14.79 8.96
CA ALA A 123 -5.90 15.73 8.88
C ALA A 123 -5.41 17.19 8.85
N GLY A 124 -4.43 17.55 9.68
CA GLY A 124 -3.83 18.89 9.69
C GLY A 124 -3.18 19.24 8.35
N ILE A 125 -2.41 18.31 7.77
CA ILE A 125 -1.81 18.47 6.44
C ILE A 125 -2.90 18.60 5.37
N GLY A 126 -3.92 17.74 5.40
CA GLY A 126 -5.03 17.75 4.45
C GLY A 126 -5.85 19.05 4.50
N ILE A 127 -6.11 19.59 5.69
CA ILE A 127 -6.80 20.88 5.88
C ILE A 127 -5.95 22.02 5.31
N TYR A 128 -4.66 22.07 5.64
CA TYR A 128 -3.75 23.09 5.10
C TYR A 128 -3.69 23.02 3.57
N LEU A 129 -3.47 21.82 3.03
CA LEU A 129 -3.44 21.62 1.59
C LEU A 129 -4.79 21.92 0.95
N ALA A 130 -5.93 21.67 1.57
CA ALA A 130 -7.23 22.07 1.02
C ALA A 130 -7.43 23.58 1.01
N TRP A 131 -6.97 24.27 2.05
CA TRP A 131 -7.04 25.73 2.15
C TRP A 131 -6.23 26.43 1.06
N THR A 132 -5.01 25.96 0.78
CA THR A 132 -4.15 26.50 -0.29
C THR A 132 -4.50 25.92 -1.67
N CYS A 133 -4.97 24.68 -1.64
CA CYS A 133 -5.39 23.70 -2.64
C CYS A 133 -6.60 23.96 -3.53
N GLY A 134 -7.67 24.35 -2.85
CA GLY A 134 -9.04 24.00 -3.24
C GLY A 134 -9.57 22.75 -2.51
N TRP A 135 -10.89 22.72 -2.34
CA TRP A 135 -11.63 21.69 -1.60
C TRP A 135 -11.52 20.25 -2.13
N PRO A 136 -11.23 19.95 -3.42
CA PRO A 136 -11.11 18.55 -3.87
C PRO A 136 -10.04 17.75 -3.13
N VAL A 137 -8.98 18.42 -2.64
CA VAL A 137 -7.97 17.79 -1.78
C VAL A 137 -8.56 17.31 -0.47
N LEU A 138 -9.48 18.09 0.12
CA LEU A 138 -10.19 17.69 1.33
C LEU A 138 -11.07 16.48 1.08
N ALA A 139 -11.78 16.43 -0.06
CA ALA A 139 -12.63 15.31 -0.42
C ALA A 139 -11.83 14.01 -0.60
N LEU A 140 -10.72 14.06 -1.35
CA LEU A 140 -9.82 12.92 -1.53
C LEU A 140 -9.14 12.52 -0.21
N GLY A 141 -8.73 13.49 0.60
CA GLY A 141 -8.11 13.25 1.91
C GLY A 141 -9.07 12.60 2.91
N ILE A 142 -10.31 13.09 3.01
CA ILE A 142 -11.35 12.48 3.87
C ILE A 142 -11.66 11.07 3.39
N PHE A 143 -11.84 10.87 2.08
CA PHE A 143 -12.09 9.55 1.51
C PHE A 143 -10.95 8.57 1.81
N GLY A 144 -9.70 8.99 1.59
CA GLY A 144 -8.53 8.16 1.84
C GLY A 144 -8.33 7.81 3.30
N MET A 145 -8.47 8.79 4.19
CA MET A 145 -8.38 8.59 5.64
C MET A 145 -9.51 7.71 6.17
N ALA A 146 -10.75 7.92 5.68
CA ALA A 146 -11.88 7.06 6.01
C ALA A 146 -11.61 5.62 5.56
N CYS A 147 -11.08 5.42 4.35
CA CYS A 147 -10.67 4.09 3.88
C CYS A 147 -9.60 3.47 4.79
N SER A 148 -8.60 4.25 5.23
CA SER A 148 -7.56 3.76 6.13
C SER A 148 -8.10 3.30 7.50
N ILE A 149 -9.08 4.01 8.06
CA ILE A 149 -9.69 3.63 9.33
C ILE A 149 -10.62 2.42 9.14
N PHE A 150 -11.53 2.51 8.17
CA PHE A 150 -12.59 1.54 7.96
C PHE A 150 -12.17 0.27 7.21
N TYR A 151 -10.91 0.19 6.78
CA TYR A 151 -10.32 -1.04 6.24
C TYR A 151 -10.50 -2.19 7.24
N THR A 152 -10.11 -1.95 8.49
CA THR A 152 -10.12 -2.94 9.58
C THR A 152 -11.11 -2.57 10.70
N ALA A 153 -11.43 -1.28 10.88
CA ALA A 153 -12.27 -0.81 12.00
C ALA A 153 -13.79 -0.91 11.73
N PRO A 154 -14.60 -1.24 12.77
CA PRO A 154 -16.06 -1.18 12.70
C PRO A 154 -16.55 0.27 12.48
N PRO A 155 -17.74 0.45 11.88
CA PRO A 155 -18.71 -0.58 11.51
C PRO A 155 -18.49 -1.21 10.12
N ILE A 156 -17.63 -0.63 9.27
CA ILE A 156 -17.54 -0.97 7.84
C ILE A 156 -16.58 -2.13 7.54
N ARG A 157 -15.39 -2.21 8.17
CA ARG A 157 -14.44 -3.33 8.03
C ARG A 157 -14.34 -3.92 6.63
N PHE A 158 -14.18 -3.08 5.60
CA PHE A 158 -14.36 -3.55 4.23
C PHE A 158 -13.25 -4.52 3.80
N GLY A 159 -12.07 -4.46 4.43
CA GLY A 159 -11.00 -5.46 4.29
C GLY A 159 -11.40 -6.85 4.79
N TYR A 160 -12.32 -6.93 5.75
CA TYR A 160 -12.86 -8.21 6.25
C TYR A 160 -14.04 -8.72 5.43
N ARG A 161 -14.53 -7.92 4.48
CA ARG A 161 -15.77 -8.18 3.74
C ARG A 161 -15.55 -8.42 2.26
N GLY A 162 -14.31 -8.53 1.80
CA GLY A 162 -13.98 -8.86 0.41
C GLY A 162 -14.00 -7.64 -0.52
N ALA A 163 -13.90 -6.44 0.04
CA ALA A 163 -13.74 -5.20 -0.70
C ALA A 163 -12.38 -4.53 -0.41
N GLY A 164 -11.48 -5.21 0.32
CA GLY A 164 -10.18 -4.67 0.72
C GLY A 164 -9.27 -4.43 -0.47
N GLU A 165 -9.20 -5.39 -1.37
CA GLU A 165 -8.35 -5.42 -2.56
C GLU A 165 -8.73 -4.29 -3.54
N LEU A 166 -10.04 -4.12 -3.78
CA LEU A 166 -10.55 -2.99 -4.56
C LEU A 166 -10.33 -1.66 -3.84
N GLY A 167 -10.55 -1.61 -2.52
CA GLY A 167 -10.29 -0.41 -1.73
C GLY A 167 -8.83 0.03 -1.80
N LEU A 168 -7.88 -0.91 -1.72
CA LEU A 168 -6.46 -0.63 -1.86
C LEU A 168 -6.09 -0.22 -3.28
N LEU A 169 -6.69 -0.82 -4.32
CA LEU A 169 -6.54 -0.36 -5.71
C LEU A 169 -6.92 1.12 -5.84
N VAL A 170 -8.11 1.48 -5.38
CA VAL A 170 -8.64 2.84 -5.50
C VAL A 170 -7.79 3.83 -4.69
N ASN A 171 -7.37 3.45 -3.49
CA ASN A 171 -6.60 4.35 -2.62
C ASN A 171 -5.17 4.55 -3.10
N PHE A 172 -4.44 3.46 -3.38
CA PHE A 172 -3.03 3.53 -3.79
C PHE A 172 -2.85 3.93 -5.26
N GLY A 173 -3.91 3.80 -6.06
CA GLY A 173 -3.97 4.33 -7.42
C GLY A 173 -4.61 5.72 -7.44
N PRO A 174 -5.89 5.84 -7.88
CA PRO A 174 -6.55 7.12 -8.11
C PRO A 174 -6.45 8.13 -6.96
N VAL A 175 -6.74 7.75 -5.71
CA VAL A 175 -6.84 8.73 -4.61
C VAL A 175 -5.50 9.41 -4.34
N ILE A 176 -4.43 8.63 -4.13
CA ILE A 176 -3.11 9.19 -3.84
C ILE A 176 -2.57 9.94 -5.06
N LEU A 177 -2.61 9.33 -6.25
CA LEU A 177 -2.00 9.92 -7.44
C LEU A 177 -2.74 11.18 -7.88
N LEU A 178 -4.06 11.12 -8.03
CA LEU A 178 -4.86 12.29 -8.42
C LEU A 178 -4.86 13.38 -7.34
N GLY A 179 -4.82 13.00 -6.05
CA GLY A 179 -4.66 13.96 -4.96
C GLY A 179 -3.37 14.75 -5.08
N SER A 180 -2.26 14.06 -5.33
CA SER A 180 -0.96 14.70 -5.53
C SER A 180 -0.92 15.56 -6.80
N TYR A 181 -1.47 15.04 -7.91
CA TYR A 181 -1.58 15.78 -9.17
C TYR A 181 -2.39 17.06 -8.98
N PHE A 182 -3.57 17.00 -8.35
CA PHE A 182 -4.44 18.15 -8.13
C PHE A 182 -3.77 19.22 -7.24
N VAL A 183 -3.00 18.81 -6.22
CA VAL A 183 -2.25 19.73 -5.36
C VAL A 183 -1.23 20.58 -6.16
N GLN A 184 -0.75 20.10 -7.30
CA GLN A 184 0.15 20.85 -8.18
C GLN A 184 -0.61 21.54 -9.34
N ALA A 185 -1.50 20.81 -10.01
CA ALA A 185 -2.16 21.23 -11.25
C ALA A 185 -3.47 22.01 -11.05
N ARG A 186 -4.06 22.01 -9.84
CA ARG A 186 -5.37 22.60 -9.52
C ARG A 186 -6.54 22.12 -10.40
N SER A 187 -6.34 20.99 -11.07
CA SER A 187 -7.28 20.39 -12.00
C SER A 187 -7.10 18.87 -11.99
N LEU A 188 -8.07 18.15 -12.56
CA LEU A 188 -7.98 16.72 -12.81
C LEU A 188 -7.82 16.49 -14.31
N ALA A 189 -7.10 15.45 -14.69
CA ALA A 189 -6.88 15.07 -16.07
C ALA A 189 -7.02 13.55 -16.26
N TYR A 190 -7.37 13.14 -17.49
CA TYR A 190 -7.57 11.73 -17.83
C TYR A 190 -6.28 10.92 -17.80
N GLU A 191 -5.16 11.52 -18.23
CA GLU A 191 -3.86 10.86 -18.27
C GLU A 191 -3.40 10.39 -16.86
N PRO A 192 -3.35 11.24 -15.81
CA PRO A 192 -3.10 10.81 -14.44
C PRO A 192 -4.05 9.73 -13.92
N LEU A 193 -5.33 9.78 -14.30
CA LEU A 193 -6.30 8.76 -13.90
C LEU A 193 -5.90 7.39 -14.47
N ILE A 194 -5.54 7.32 -15.75
CA ILE A 194 -5.10 6.07 -16.40
C ILE A 194 -3.77 5.59 -15.80
N ALA A 195 -2.80 6.49 -15.62
CA ALA A 195 -1.53 6.16 -14.97
C ALA A 195 -1.73 5.59 -13.57
N SER A 196 -2.71 6.09 -12.81
CA SER A 196 -2.99 5.66 -11.44
C SER A 196 -3.49 4.23 -11.31
N LEU A 197 -4.04 3.65 -12.37
CA LEU A 197 -4.50 2.27 -12.37
C LEU A 197 -3.32 1.29 -12.22
N VAL A 198 -2.13 1.64 -12.71
CA VAL A 198 -0.93 0.79 -12.63
C VAL A 198 -0.50 0.55 -11.16
N PRO A 199 -0.15 1.57 -10.36
CA PRO A 199 0.17 1.36 -8.94
C PRO A 199 -1.00 0.75 -8.16
N GLY A 200 -2.25 1.13 -8.48
CA GLY A 200 -3.43 0.55 -7.85
C GLY A 200 -3.56 -0.96 -8.07
N LEU A 201 -3.43 -1.43 -9.31
CA LEU A 201 -3.49 -2.86 -9.65
C LEU A 201 -2.33 -3.65 -9.06
N LEU A 202 -1.13 -3.07 -9.02
CA LEU A 202 0.02 -3.68 -8.37
C LEU A 202 -0.17 -3.77 -6.85
N MET A 203 -0.79 -2.79 -6.22
CA MET A 203 -1.15 -2.84 -4.80
C MET A 203 -2.23 -3.89 -4.52
N ALA A 204 -3.27 -3.97 -5.34
CA ALA A 204 -4.29 -5.03 -5.25
C ALA A 204 -3.68 -6.43 -5.39
N SER A 205 -2.73 -6.58 -6.31
CA SER A 205 -1.97 -7.82 -6.48
C SER A 205 -1.10 -8.11 -5.25
N MET A 206 -0.46 -7.07 -4.68
CA MET A 206 0.36 -7.22 -3.47
C MET A 206 -0.44 -7.71 -2.27
N ILE A 207 -1.65 -7.18 -2.04
CA ILE A 207 -2.48 -7.67 -0.94
C ILE A 207 -2.99 -9.09 -1.21
N LEU A 208 -3.40 -9.41 -2.44
CA LEU A 208 -3.87 -10.75 -2.81
C LEU A 208 -2.81 -11.84 -2.52
N ILE A 209 -1.55 -11.60 -2.90
CA ILE A 209 -0.49 -12.59 -2.62
C ILE A 209 -0.12 -12.66 -1.13
N ASN A 210 -0.39 -11.62 -0.35
CA ASN A 210 -0.22 -11.64 1.10
C ASN A 210 -1.36 -12.41 1.80
N GLU A 211 -2.56 -12.45 1.23
CA GLU A 211 -3.71 -13.17 1.79
C GLU A 211 -3.68 -14.68 1.51
N ILE A 212 -2.94 -15.13 0.49
CA ILE A 212 -2.84 -16.56 0.14
C ILE A 212 -2.21 -17.41 1.26
N PRO A 213 -1.07 -17.03 1.86
CA PRO A 213 -0.53 -17.71 3.03
C PRO A 213 -1.50 -17.73 4.22
N ASP A 214 -2.26 -16.64 4.40
CA ASP A 214 -3.13 -16.41 5.56
C ASP A 214 -4.54 -17.03 5.39
N TYR A 215 -4.83 -17.68 4.27
CA TYR A 215 -6.13 -18.25 3.91
C TYR A 215 -6.88 -18.98 5.04
N GLU A 216 -6.21 -19.88 5.76
CA GLU A 216 -6.85 -20.64 6.85
C GLU A 216 -7.08 -19.78 8.10
N VAL A 217 -6.13 -18.88 8.39
CA VAL A 217 -6.16 -17.99 9.55
C VAL A 217 -7.29 -16.97 9.39
N ASP A 218 -7.35 -16.33 8.22
CA ASP A 218 -8.35 -15.32 7.89
C ASP A 218 -9.77 -15.88 7.96
N ARG A 219 -10.00 -17.10 7.43
CA ARG A 219 -11.30 -17.77 7.53
C ARG A 219 -11.72 -18.05 8.96
N ARG A 220 -10.80 -18.54 9.80
CA ARG A 220 -11.07 -18.81 11.22
C ARG A 220 -11.31 -17.53 12.02
N ALA A 221 -10.65 -16.44 11.66
CA ALA A 221 -10.83 -15.11 12.24
C ALA A 221 -12.09 -14.37 11.74
N GLY A 222 -12.80 -14.93 10.75
CA GLY A 222 -13.96 -14.28 10.13
C GLY A 222 -13.60 -13.09 9.20
N LYS A 223 -12.33 -13.01 8.78
CA LYS A 223 -11.83 -12.06 7.77
C LYS A 223 -12.08 -12.67 6.38
N TRP A 224 -13.24 -12.37 5.81
CA TRP A 224 -13.67 -12.88 4.51
C TRP A 224 -13.19 -11.96 3.37
N ASN A 225 -11.87 -11.88 3.15
CA ASN A 225 -11.28 -11.31 1.92
C ASN A 225 -11.54 -12.20 0.70
N LEU A 226 -11.15 -11.79 -0.50
CA LEU A 226 -11.42 -12.54 -1.73
C LEU A 226 -10.75 -13.92 -1.70
N VAL A 227 -9.55 -14.03 -1.15
CA VAL A 227 -8.85 -15.32 -1.03
C VAL A 227 -9.54 -16.25 -0.05
N ALA A 228 -9.94 -15.77 1.12
CA ALA A 228 -10.69 -16.51 2.13
C ALA A 228 -12.07 -16.96 1.62
N ARG A 229 -12.71 -16.16 0.73
CA ARG A 229 -14.01 -16.48 0.13
C ARG A 229 -13.93 -17.49 -1.01
N PHE A 230 -12.98 -17.32 -1.93
CA PHE A 230 -12.94 -18.06 -3.19
C PHE A 230 -11.81 -19.10 -3.26
N GLY A 231 -10.92 -19.12 -2.28
CA GLY A 231 -9.82 -20.06 -2.18
C GLY A 231 -8.50 -19.54 -2.76
N ARG A 232 -7.39 -20.19 -2.35
CA ARG A 232 -6.02 -19.86 -2.78
C ARG A 232 -5.84 -19.79 -4.30
N LYS A 233 -6.45 -20.73 -5.03
CA LYS A 233 -6.37 -20.78 -6.51
C LYS A 233 -7.01 -19.55 -7.15
N ALA A 234 -8.17 -19.12 -6.67
CA ALA A 234 -8.83 -17.90 -7.16
C ALA A 234 -7.97 -16.67 -6.82
N GLY A 235 -7.39 -16.61 -5.62
CA GLY A 235 -6.42 -15.58 -5.24
C GLY A 235 -5.23 -15.48 -6.20
N ALA A 236 -4.65 -16.63 -6.57
CA ALA A 236 -3.54 -16.67 -7.53
C ALA A 236 -3.94 -16.23 -8.95
N VAL A 237 -5.16 -16.55 -9.39
CA VAL A 237 -5.70 -16.08 -10.68
C VAL A 237 -5.92 -14.56 -10.65
N LEU A 238 -6.56 -14.03 -9.61
CA LEU A 238 -6.78 -12.59 -9.45
C LEU A 238 -5.46 -11.81 -9.37
N TYR A 239 -4.46 -12.36 -8.68
CA TYR A 239 -3.10 -11.84 -8.65
C TYR A 239 -2.49 -11.74 -10.06
N GLY A 240 -2.59 -12.81 -10.86
CA GLY A 240 -2.12 -12.82 -12.24
C GLY A 240 -2.86 -11.82 -13.13
N ILE A 241 -4.19 -11.72 -13.00
CA ILE A 241 -5.01 -10.74 -13.72
C ILE A 241 -4.57 -9.31 -13.39
N GLY A 242 -4.32 -9.01 -12.11
CA GLY A 242 -3.85 -7.68 -11.69
C GLY A 242 -2.50 -7.31 -12.32
N LEU A 243 -1.54 -8.24 -12.34
CA LEU A 243 -0.26 -8.04 -13.01
C LEU A 243 -0.41 -7.82 -14.52
N VAL A 244 -1.15 -8.69 -15.21
CA VAL A 244 -1.37 -8.60 -16.66
C VAL A 244 -2.07 -7.28 -17.00
N SER A 245 -3.05 -6.87 -16.19
CA SER A 245 -3.77 -5.60 -16.38
C SER A 245 -2.84 -4.41 -16.19
N ALA A 246 -1.98 -4.40 -15.15
CA ALA A 246 -1.04 -3.31 -14.90
C ALA A 246 -0.05 -3.13 -16.07
N TYR A 247 0.56 -4.22 -16.54
CA TYR A 247 1.46 -4.16 -17.70
C TYR A 247 0.72 -3.88 -19.00
N GLY A 248 -0.49 -4.41 -19.16
CA GLY A 248 -1.36 -4.12 -20.30
C GLY A 248 -1.68 -2.63 -20.40
N ILE A 249 -1.99 -1.96 -19.28
CA ILE A 249 -2.21 -0.51 -19.24
C ILE A 249 -0.95 0.25 -19.65
N LEU A 250 0.24 -0.13 -19.15
CA LEU A 250 1.50 0.52 -19.57
C LEU A 250 1.73 0.40 -21.08
N ILE A 251 1.58 -0.81 -21.63
CA ILE A 251 1.84 -1.09 -23.05
C ILE A 251 0.81 -0.40 -23.94
N LEU A 252 -0.48 -0.60 -23.66
CA LEU A 252 -1.57 -0.10 -24.49
C LEU A 252 -1.66 1.43 -24.42
N SER A 253 -1.44 2.03 -23.25
CA SER A 253 -1.52 3.49 -23.11
C SER A 253 -0.30 4.19 -23.72
N ALA A 254 0.90 3.60 -23.67
CA ALA A 254 2.06 4.09 -24.40
C ALA A 254 1.86 3.96 -25.93
N ALA A 255 1.37 2.82 -26.41
CA ALA A 255 1.10 2.59 -27.83
C ALA A 255 -0.01 3.51 -28.38
N ALA A 256 -1.01 3.83 -27.57
CA ALA A 256 -2.09 4.76 -27.92
C ALA A 256 -1.68 6.25 -27.78
N GLY A 257 -0.46 6.56 -27.32
CA GLY A 257 0.00 7.92 -27.08
C GLY A 257 -0.72 8.63 -25.91
N VAL A 258 -1.34 7.87 -25.01
CA VAL A 258 -2.05 8.40 -23.83
C VAL A 258 -1.09 8.66 -22.68
N LEU A 259 -0.12 7.76 -22.46
CA LEU A 259 0.97 7.97 -21.51
C LEU A 259 2.28 8.17 -22.27
N SER A 260 3.26 8.83 -21.64
CA SER A 260 4.62 8.93 -22.16
C SER A 260 5.15 7.56 -22.60
N PRO A 261 5.81 7.42 -23.77
CA PRO A 261 6.41 6.15 -24.19
C PRO A 261 7.48 5.64 -23.21
N PHE A 262 8.10 6.54 -22.43
CA PHE A 262 9.11 6.19 -21.44
C PHE A 262 8.53 5.37 -20.26
N VAL A 263 7.20 5.33 -20.07
CA VAL A 263 6.59 4.46 -19.03
C VAL A 263 6.86 2.97 -19.29
N LEU A 264 7.23 2.59 -20.52
CA LEU A 264 7.67 1.24 -20.87
C LEU A 264 8.97 0.83 -20.17
N LEU A 265 9.74 1.77 -19.62
CA LEU A 265 10.86 1.45 -18.71
C LEU A 265 10.39 0.62 -17.50
N GLY A 266 9.12 0.75 -17.11
CA GLY A 266 8.50 -0.07 -16.06
C GLY A 266 8.49 -1.57 -16.39
N LEU A 267 8.59 -1.97 -17.67
CA LEU A 267 8.69 -3.37 -18.08
C LEU A 267 9.99 -4.04 -17.61
N ALA A 268 10.99 -3.27 -17.16
CA ALA A 268 12.19 -3.81 -16.50
C ALA A 268 11.87 -4.63 -15.24
N SER A 269 10.66 -4.46 -14.67
CA SER A 269 10.17 -5.26 -13.54
C SER A 269 9.57 -6.63 -13.92
N LEU A 270 9.37 -6.92 -15.20
CA LEU A 270 8.79 -8.18 -15.68
C LEU A 270 9.50 -9.44 -15.16
N PRO A 271 10.85 -9.55 -15.17
CA PRO A 271 11.53 -10.74 -14.64
C PRO A 271 11.18 -11.03 -13.17
N LEU A 272 10.98 -9.98 -12.37
CA LEU A 272 10.55 -10.11 -10.98
C LEU A 272 9.09 -10.51 -10.86
N ALA A 273 8.22 -10.01 -11.74
CA ALA A 273 6.82 -10.42 -11.78
C ALA A 273 6.66 -11.90 -12.18
N PHE A 274 7.41 -12.35 -13.19
CA PHE A 274 7.48 -13.76 -13.55
C PHE A 274 8.03 -14.63 -12.42
N LYS A 275 9.09 -14.18 -11.75
CA LYS A 275 9.62 -14.87 -10.56
C LYS A 275 8.55 -14.99 -9.48
N SER A 276 7.81 -13.92 -9.21
CA SER A 276 6.73 -13.92 -8.21
C SER A 276 5.62 -14.92 -8.56
N LEU A 277 5.12 -14.87 -9.80
CA LEU A 277 4.10 -15.80 -10.30
C LEU A 277 4.58 -17.26 -10.26
N PHE A 278 5.81 -17.52 -10.69
CA PHE A 278 6.38 -18.86 -10.70
C PHE A 278 6.44 -19.46 -9.29
N ILE A 279 6.95 -18.70 -8.32
CA ILE A 279 7.05 -19.15 -6.93
C ILE A 279 5.66 -19.34 -6.33
N LEU A 280 4.74 -18.40 -6.57
CA LEU A 280 3.34 -18.51 -6.15
C LEU A 280 2.69 -19.80 -6.64
N CYS A 281 2.80 -20.10 -7.94
CA CYS A 281 2.20 -21.30 -8.53
C CYS A 281 2.82 -22.59 -8.00
N ARG A 282 4.15 -22.60 -7.75
CA ARG A 282 4.87 -23.77 -7.24
C ARG A 282 4.60 -24.03 -5.75
N HIS A 283 4.39 -22.97 -4.97
CA HIS A 283 4.34 -23.03 -3.51
C HIS A 283 3.00 -22.53 -2.94
N LEU A 284 1.91 -22.63 -3.71
CA LEU A 284 0.59 -22.11 -3.34
C LEU A 284 0.10 -22.53 -1.94
N ASN A 285 0.46 -23.74 -1.52
CA ASN A 285 0.05 -24.33 -0.24
C ASN A 285 1.09 -24.22 0.87
N ASP A 286 2.24 -23.60 0.60
CA ASP A 286 3.36 -23.47 1.53
C ASP A 286 3.60 -21.98 1.86
N PRO A 287 3.05 -21.49 3.00
CA PRO A 287 3.20 -20.11 3.43
C PRO A 287 4.63 -19.58 3.45
N LEU A 288 5.61 -20.40 3.85
CA LEU A 288 6.99 -19.96 4.03
C LEU A 288 7.71 -19.88 2.69
N ALA A 289 7.53 -20.89 1.85
CA ALA A 289 8.13 -20.90 0.51
C ALA A 289 7.53 -19.81 -0.41
N MET A 290 6.41 -19.20 -0.04
CA MET A 290 5.84 -18.03 -0.71
C MET A 290 6.53 -16.70 -0.39
N ALA A 291 7.26 -16.58 0.74
CA ALA A 291 7.87 -15.31 1.15
C ALA A 291 8.74 -14.62 0.06
N PRO A 292 9.53 -15.35 -0.76
CA PRO A 292 10.24 -14.75 -1.89
C PRO A 292 9.32 -14.15 -2.97
N ALA A 293 8.11 -14.67 -3.15
CA ALA A 293 7.10 -14.11 -4.06
C ALA A 293 6.51 -12.82 -3.48
N ASN A 294 6.19 -12.79 -2.18
CA ASN A 294 5.77 -11.56 -1.50
C ASN A 294 6.82 -10.45 -1.63
N LEU A 295 8.10 -10.77 -1.45
CA LEU A 295 9.18 -9.81 -1.68
C LEU A 295 9.28 -9.37 -3.15
N ALA A 296 9.08 -10.30 -4.08
CA ALA A 296 9.17 -10.00 -5.51
C ALA A 296 8.08 -9.00 -5.94
N ILE A 297 6.83 -9.14 -5.48
CA ILE A 297 5.77 -8.17 -5.81
C ILE A 297 6.05 -6.77 -5.22
N ILE A 298 6.65 -6.68 -4.02
CA ILE A 298 7.08 -5.40 -3.44
C ILE A 298 8.10 -4.73 -4.36
N LYS A 299 9.08 -5.50 -4.86
CA LYS A 299 10.09 -5.00 -5.79
C LYS A 299 9.50 -4.65 -7.17
N VAL A 300 8.52 -5.42 -7.66
CA VAL A 300 7.79 -5.10 -8.90
C VAL A 300 7.14 -3.74 -8.75
N HIS A 301 6.29 -3.55 -7.74
CA HIS A 301 5.65 -2.25 -7.49
C HIS A 301 6.68 -1.12 -7.41
N ALA A 302 7.72 -1.29 -6.60
CA ALA A 302 8.74 -0.27 -6.42
C ALA A 302 9.43 0.10 -7.74
N LEU A 303 9.87 -0.89 -8.51
CA LEU A 303 10.57 -0.68 -9.77
C LEU A 303 9.64 -0.10 -10.84
N THR A 304 8.44 -0.67 -11.04
CA THR A 304 7.49 -0.17 -12.05
C THR A 304 7.14 1.29 -11.81
N VAL A 305 6.73 1.66 -10.59
CA VAL A 305 6.25 3.01 -10.31
C VAL A 305 7.41 4.01 -10.27
N THR A 306 8.60 3.62 -9.80
CA THR A 306 9.80 4.46 -9.91
C THR A 306 10.19 4.71 -11.37
N SER A 307 10.09 3.70 -12.24
CA SER A 307 10.30 3.88 -13.68
C SER A 307 9.28 4.82 -14.30
N MET A 308 8.02 4.79 -13.85
CA MET A 308 7.02 5.77 -14.29
C MET A 308 7.36 7.19 -13.80
N VAL A 309 7.81 7.36 -12.56
CA VAL A 309 8.29 8.67 -12.08
C VAL A 309 9.46 9.16 -12.93
N ALA A 310 10.44 8.29 -13.22
CA ALA A 310 11.57 8.60 -14.07
C ALA A 310 11.15 8.97 -15.51
N ALA A 311 10.15 8.26 -16.07
CA ALA A 311 9.59 8.55 -17.38
C ALA A 311 9.09 10.00 -17.48
N TYR A 312 8.29 10.45 -16.52
CA TYR A 312 7.79 11.83 -16.52
C TYR A 312 8.85 12.87 -16.14
N LEU A 313 9.88 12.50 -15.38
CA LEU A 313 11.06 13.36 -15.20
C LEU A 313 11.84 13.55 -16.51
N ILE A 314 11.94 12.50 -17.35
CA ILE A 314 12.56 12.61 -18.68
C ILE A 314 11.75 13.58 -19.55
N GLU A 315 10.41 13.51 -19.54
CA GLU A 315 9.56 14.48 -20.26
C GLU A 315 9.82 15.93 -19.82
N VAL A 316 9.91 16.17 -18.51
CA VAL A 316 10.25 17.50 -17.97
C VAL A 316 11.60 17.99 -18.50
N LEU A 317 12.62 17.12 -18.52
CA LEU A 317 13.96 17.47 -18.98
C LEU A 317 13.99 17.76 -20.49
N ILE A 318 13.28 16.97 -21.30
CA ILE A 318 13.15 17.18 -22.74
C ILE A 318 12.46 18.52 -23.02
N ALA A 319 11.35 18.78 -22.33
CA ALA A 319 10.63 20.05 -22.46
C ALA A 319 11.51 21.24 -22.08
N ALA A 320 12.28 21.16 -20.99
CA ALA A 320 13.17 22.22 -20.55
C ALA A 320 14.28 22.53 -21.58
N GLN A 321 14.84 21.52 -22.25
CA GLN A 321 15.85 21.72 -23.29
C GLN A 321 15.26 22.42 -24.52
N ALA A 322 14.01 22.13 -24.88
CA ALA A 322 13.33 22.78 -26.00
C ALA A 322 13.11 24.29 -25.80
N PHE A 323 13.16 24.81 -24.57
CA PHE A 323 13.09 26.25 -24.29
C PHE A 323 14.45 26.96 -24.32
N ILE A 324 15.56 26.22 -24.36
CA ILE A 324 16.92 26.76 -24.33
C ILE A 324 17.53 26.87 -25.75
N CYS A 325 16.98 26.15 -26.72
CA CYS A 325 17.35 26.20 -28.13
C CYS A 325 16.42 27.12 -28.93
#